data_AF-A0A813W3E2-F1
#
_entry.id   AF-A0A813W3E2-F1
#
_cell.length_a   1.000
_cell.length_b   1.000
_cell.length_c   1.000
_cell.angle_alpha   90.00
_cell.angle_beta   90.00
_cell.angle_gamma   90.00
#
_symmetry.space_group_name_H-M   'P 1'
#
loop_
_entity.id
_entity.type
_entity.pdbx_description
1 polymer ?
#
loop_
_entity_poly.entity_id
_entity_poly.type
_entity_poly.pdbx_seq_one_letter_code
_entity_poly.pdbx_strand_id
1 'polypeptide(L)' 'MAIDIAQKNRLCFEIMKLTFQLDLLISQAPLGLKFNMTAAQLATYNAIDTQKAAMMAELFHLMQLDRDI' A
#
# COMPACT_ATOMS: atom_id res chain seq x y z
N MET A 1 -20.10 -19.31 -2.80
CA MET A 1 -18.92 -19.30 -1.91
C MET A 1 -18.95 -17.96 -1.20
N ALA A 2 -19.51 -17.92 0.02
CA ALA A 2 -19.56 -16.68 0.78
C ALA A 2 -18.11 -16.29 1.09
N ILE A 3 -17.65 -15.17 0.56
CA ILE A 3 -16.44 -14.53 1.06
C ILE A 3 -16.70 -14.31 2.55
N ASP A 4 -15.92 -14.95 3.42
CA ASP A 4 -16.03 -14.73 4.86
C ASP A 4 -15.71 -13.25 5.09
N ILE A 5 -16.75 -12.46 5.39
CA ILE A 5 -16.67 -11.03 5.61
C ILE A 5 -15.60 -10.71 6.67
N ALA A 6 -15.40 -11.61 7.64
CA ALA A 6 -14.34 -11.47 8.63
C ALA A 6 -12.94 -11.63 8.01
N GLN A 7 -12.75 -12.60 7.11
CA GLN A 7 -11.49 -12.77 6.38
C GLN A 7 -11.21 -11.56 5.47
N LYS A 8 -12.24 -11.03 4.81
CA LYS A 8 -12.12 -9.84 3.97
C LYS A 8 -11.75 -8.60 4.77
N ASN A 9 -12.47 -8.33 5.85
CA ASN A 9 -12.20 -7.19 6.73
C ASN A 9 -10.79 -7.28 7.33
N ARG A 10 -10.33 -8.49 7.67
CA ARG A 10 -8.95 -8.73 8.12
C ARG A 10 -7.94 -8.38 7.03
N LEU A 11 -8.16 -8.82 5.78
CA LEU A 11 -7.27 -8.49 4.66
C LEU A 11 -7.23 -6.98 4.41
N CYS A 12 -8.38 -6.30 4.41
CA CYS A 12 -8.45 -4.85 4.26
C CYS A 12 -7.64 -4.14 5.36
N PHE A 13 -7.79 -4.58 6.62
CA PHE A 13 -7.05 -4.01 7.74
C PHE A 13 -5.53 -4.18 7.60
N GLU A 14 -5.07 -5.38 7.22
CA GLU A 14 -3.64 -5.63 7.00
C GLU A 14 -3.07 -4.78 5.86
N ILE A 15 -3.80 -4.65 4.74
CA ILE A 15 -3.37 -3.81 3.61
C ILE A 15 -3.30 -2.33 4.02
N MET A 16 -4.30 -1.82 4.76
CA MET A 16 -4.29 -0.45 5.28
C MET A 16 -3.11 -0.19 6.22
N LYS A 17 -2.83 -1.13 7.12
CA LYS A 17 -1.71 -1.04 8.08
C LYS A 17 -0.36 -0.99 7.36
N LEU A 18 -0.15 -1.88 6.38
CA LEU A 18 1.08 -1.91 5.60
C LEU A 18 1.27 -0.63 4.78
N THR A 19 0.20 -0.14 4.14
CA THR A 19 0.22 1.13 3.39
C THR A 19 0.61 2.29 4.30
N PHE A 20 0.03 2.36 5.50
CA PHE A 20 0.35 3.40 6.48
C PHE A 20 1.80 3.32 6.96
N GLN A 21 2.34 2.13 7.17
CA GLN A 21 3.75 1.94 7.53
C GLN A 21 4.70 2.41 6.43
N LEU A 22 4.36 2.13 5.16
CA LEU A 22 5.13 2.63 4.02
C LEU A 22 5.07 4.16 3.93
N ASP A 23 3.90 4.76 4.13
CA ASP A 23 3.76 6.22 4.15
C ASP A 23 4.56 6.87 5.27
N LEU A 24 4.55 6.26 6.47
CA LEU A 24 5.35 6.74 7.58
C LEU A 24 6.84 6.69 7.24
N LEU A 25 7.33 5.58 6.67
CA LEU A 25 8.72 5.43 6.25
C LEU A 25 9.12 6.47 5.19
N ILE A 26 8.24 6.74 4.22
CA ILE A 26 8.45 7.75 3.18
C ILE A 26 8.42 9.16 3.76
N SER A 27 7.51 9.46 4.69
CA SER A 27 7.39 10.79 5.31
C SER A 27 8.55 11.11 6.27
N GLN A 28 9.12 10.09 6.90
CA GLN A 28 10.30 10.22 7.75
C GLN A 28 11.60 10.34 6.94
N ALA A 29 11.57 10.01 5.65
CA ALA A 29 12.68 10.34 4.77
C ALA A 29 12.81 11.88 4.71
N PRO A 30 14.00 12.44 4.95
CA PRO A 30 14.25 13.86 4.77
C PRO A 30 13.68 14.34 3.44
N LEU A 31 13.03 15.51 3.41
CA LEU A 31 12.44 16.08 2.18
C LEU A 31 13.47 16.20 1.03
N GLY A 32 14.78 16.21 1.36
CA GLY A 32 15.89 16.18 0.42
C GLY A 32 16.43 14.80 0.03
N LEU A 33 15.95 13.70 0.62
CA LEU A 33 16.51 12.36 0.42
C LEU A 33 16.38 11.93 -1.04
N LYS A 34 15.25 12.23 -1.70
CA LYS A 34 15.05 11.95 -3.14
C LYS A 34 16.10 12.61 -4.03
N PHE A 35 16.58 13.80 -3.66
CA PHE A 35 17.56 14.55 -4.45
C PHE A 35 19.00 14.05 -4.26
N ASN A 36 19.26 13.34 -3.15
CA ASN A 36 20.56 12.76 -2.81
C ASN A 36 20.58 11.23 -2.90
N MET A 37 19.51 10.61 -3.41
CA MET A 37 19.45 9.17 -3.63
C MET A 37 20.37 8.78 -4.79
N THR A 38 21.16 7.73 -4.59
CA THR A 38 21.79 7.01 -5.69
C THR A 38 20.73 6.39 -6.59
N ALA A 39 21.07 6.08 -7.84
CA ALA A 39 20.15 5.43 -8.77
C ALA A 39 19.53 4.13 -8.21
N ALA A 40 20.30 3.36 -7.43
CA ALA A 40 19.82 2.15 -6.77
C ALA A 40 18.79 2.43 -5.67
N GLN A 41 19.02 3.47 -4.86
CA GLN A 41 18.08 3.89 -3.82
C GLN A 41 16.80 4.46 -4.42
N LEU A 42 16.90 5.25 -5.49
CA LEU A 42 15.74 5.78 -6.22
C LEU A 42 14.92 4.67 -6.88
N ALA A 43 15.56 3.67 -7.48
CA ALA A 43 14.88 2.50 -8.03
C ALA A 43 14.11 1.73 -6.94
N THR A 44 14.74 1.56 -5.76
CA THR A 44 14.10 0.90 -4.60
C THR A 44 12.91 1.71 -4.10
N TYR A 45 13.06 3.04 -3.99
CA TYR A 45 11.99 3.93 -3.60
C TYR A 45 10.79 3.85 -4.56
N ASN A 46 11.04 3.91 -5.88
CA ASN A 46 9.99 3.83 -6.89
C ASN A 46 9.31 2.45 -6.89
N ALA A 47 10.05 1.37 -6.62
CA ALA A 47 9.47 0.03 -6.48
C ALA A 47 8.52 -0.05 -5.27
N ILE A 48 8.90 0.53 -4.13
CA ILE A 48 8.06 0.60 -2.93
C ILE A 48 6.78 1.42 -3.20
N ASP A 49 6.91 2.58 -3.85
CA ASP A 49 5.77 3.44 -4.19
C ASP A 49 4.80 2.74 -5.17
N THR A 50 5.34 1.99 -6.14
CA THR A 50 4.55 1.18 -7.08
C THR A 50 3.81 0.04 -6.36
N GLN A 51 4.49 -0.65 -5.44
CA GLN A 51 3.86 -1.72 -4.63
C GLN A 51 2.75 -1.15 -3.75
N LYS A 52 2.96 0.01 -3.14
CA LYS A 52 1.93 0.71 -2.36
C LYS A 52 0.70 1.02 -3.22
N ALA A 53 0.89 1.52 -4.44
CA ALA A 53 -0.22 1.81 -5.35
C ALA A 53 -1.00 0.54 -5.72
N ALA A 54 -0.31 -0.58 -5.96
CA ALA A 54 -0.95 -1.87 -6.23
C ALA A 54 -1.78 -2.37 -5.03
N MET A 55 -1.23 -2.29 -3.82
CA MET A 55 -1.94 -2.66 -2.59
C MET A 55 -3.20 -1.83 -2.37
N MET A 56 -3.15 -0.52 -2.67
CA MET A 56 -4.32 0.35 -2.59
C MET A 56 -5.38 0.00 -3.64
N ALA A 57 -4.98 -0.42 -4.84
CA ALA A 57 -5.91 -0.89 -5.86
C ALA A 57 -6.59 -2.22 -5.45
N GLU A 58 -5.85 -3.15 -4.84
CA GLU A 58 -6.41 -4.39 -4.28
C GLU A 58 -7.39 -4.11 -3.13
N LEU A 59 -7.05 -3.18 -2.22
CA LEU A 59 -7.96 -2.74 -1.16
C LEU A 59 -9.25 -2.17 -1.74
N PHE A 60 -9.15 -1.33 -2.76
CA PHE A 60 -10.31 -0.76 -3.44
C PHE A 60 -11.18 -1.85 -4.08
N HIS A 61 -10.57 -2.84 -4.74
CA HIS A 61 -11.29 -3.96 -5.31
C HIS A 61 -12.01 -4.82 -4.26
N LEU A 62 -11.34 -5.11 -3.13
CA LEU A 62 -11.93 -5.82 -1.98
C LEU A 62 -13.09 -5.05 -1.33
N MET A 63 -13.04 -3.72 -1.31
CA MET A 63 -14.14 -2.87 -0.85
C MET A 63 -15.29 -2.77 -1.86
N GLN A 64 -15.02 -2.88 -3.16
CA GLN A 64 -16.05 -2.86 -4.20
C GLN A 64 -16.86 -4.16 -4.28
N LEU A 65 -16.28 -5.30 -3.92
CA LEU A 65 -16.97 -6.60 -3.86
C LEU A 65 -18.23 -6.62 -2.95
N ASP A 66 -18.41 -5.63 -2.06
CA ASP A 66 -19.65 -5.46 -1.27
C ASP A 66 -20.79 -4.77 -2.02
N ARG A 67 -20.53 -4.07 -3.13
CA ARG A 67 -21.57 -3.33 -3.87
C ARG A 67 -22.39 -4.19 -4.83
N ASP A 68 -21.89 -5.38 -5.18
CA ASP A 68 -22.48 -6.27 -6.18
C ASP A 68 -23.27 -7.45 -5.56
N ILE A 69 -23.63 -7.38 -4.26
CA ILE A 69 -24.47 -8.37 -3.54
C ILE A 69 -25.82 -7.74 -3.16
#